data_AF-A0A2V5MQH6-F1
#
_entry.id   AF-A0A2V5MQH6-F1
#
_cell.length_a   1.000
_cell.length_b   1.000
_cell.length_c   1.000
_cell.angle_alpha   90.00
_cell.angle_beta   90.00
_cell.angle_gamma   90.00
#
_symmetry.space_group_name_H-M   'P 1'
#
loop_
_entity.id
_entity.type
_entity.pdbx_description
1 polymer ?
#
loop_
_entity_poly.entity_id
_entity_poly.type
_entity_poly.pdbx_seq_one_letter_code
_entity_poly.pdbx_strand_id
1 'polypeptide(L)'
;MNPKEIRQELHATPFVPFRVHTSDGKHLGVMHPEMTMLTRIALLIARPVADPTREIPAHYDSVSPLHIVHLEPLVAARFVGVIMTRFVLPA
;
A
#
# COMPACT_ATOMS: atom_id res chain seq x y z
N MET A 1 7.41 -9.52 -11.61
CA MET A 1 8.32 -9.00 -10.57
C MET A 1 8.67 -10.10 -9.56
N ASN A 2 9.85 -10.05 -8.91
CA ASN A 2 10.24 -11.08 -7.93
C ASN A 2 9.44 -10.91 -6.62
N PRO A 3 8.83 -11.97 -6.03
CA PRO A 3 8.15 -11.85 -4.75
C PRO A 3 9.00 -11.25 -3.62
N LYS A 4 10.32 -11.42 -3.64
CA LYS A 4 11.22 -10.81 -2.64
C LYS A 4 11.23 -9.28 -2.72
N GLU A 5 11.19 -8.72 -3.92
CA GLU A 5 11.16 -7.27 -4.15
C GLU A 5 9.82 -6.69 -3.68
N ILE A 6 8.72 -7.34 -4.04
CA ILE A 6 7.37 -6.94 -3.57
C ILE A 6 7.31 -6.98 -2.03
N ARG A 7 7.91 -8.00 -1.41
CA ARG A 7 7.99 -8.10 0.05
C ARG A 7 8.79 -6.95 0.66
N GLN A 8 9.87 -6.49 0.01
CA GLN A 8 10.66 -5.37 0.50
C GLN A 8 9.83 -4.08 0.53
N GLU A 9 9.06 -3.80 -0.53
CA GLU A 9 8.17 -2.63 -0.58
C GLU A 9 7.06 -2.70 0.47
N LEU A 10 6.42 -3.86 0.64
CA LEU A 10 5.34 -4.05 1.62
C LEU A 10 5.80 -3.86 3.08
N HIS A 11 7.06 -4.16 3.38
CA HIS A 11 7.62 -4.07 4.73
C HIS A 11 8.57 -2.89 4.91
N ALA A 12 8.64 -1.98 3.93
CA ALA A 12 9.41 -0.75 4.07
C ALA A 12 8.94 0.04 5.29
N THR A 13 9.87 0.65 6.01
CA THR A 13 9.57 1.53 7.15
C THR A 13 10.18 2.91 6.90
N PRO A 14 9.35 3.98 6.74
CA PRO A 14 7.88 3.93 6.74
C PRO A 14 7.32 3.22 5.50
N PHE A 15 6.13 2.64 5.62
CA PHE A 15 5.41 2.10 4.48
C PHE A 15 5.02 3.24 3.53
N VAL A 16 5.24 3.04 2.23
CA VAL A 16 4.82 3.98 1.19
C VAL A 16 3.70 3.33 0.38
N PRO A 17 2.48 3.90 0.36
CA PRO A 17 1.41 3.42 -0.51
C PRO A 17 1.88 3.33 -1.96
N PHE A 18 1.44 2.31 -2.69
CA PHE A 18 1.83 2.12 -4.09
C PHE A 18 0.71 1.52 -4.91
N ARG A 19 0.84 1.63 -6.24
CA ARG A 19 -0.05 1.07 -7.24
C ARG A 19 0.65 -0.08 -7.94
N VAL A 20 0.00 -1.22 -7.95
CA VAL A 20 0.41 -2.41 -8.70
C VAL A 20 -0.03 -2.24 -10.14
N HIS A 21 0.94 -2.24 -11.06
CA HIS A 21 0.70 -2.32 -12.50
C HIS A 21 0.85 -3.75 -12.97
N THR A 22 -0.16 -4.23 -13.68
CA THR A 22 -0.26 -5.62 -14.14
C THR A 22 -0.18 -5.69 -15.66
N SER A 23 0.26 -6.83 -16.19
CA SER A 23 0.42 -7.03 -17.63
C SER A 23 -0.90 -7.08 -18.40
N ASP A 24 -2.03 -7.32 -17.72
CA ASP A 24 -3.39 -7.22 -18.29
C ASP A 24 -3.96 -5.80 -18.21
N GLY A 25 -3.15 -4.81 -17.80
CA GLY A 25 -3.52 -3.39 -17.79
C GLY A 25 -4.34 -2.98 -16.57
N LYS A 26 -4.49 -3.83 -15.54
CA LYS A 26 -5.13 -3.42 -14.28
C LYS A 26 -4.16 -2.61 -13.42
N HIS A 27 -4.75 -1.68 -12.69
CA HIS A 27 -4.07 -0.80 -11.75
C HIS A 27 -4.72 -0.95 -10.38
N LEU A 28 -3.99 -1.54 -9.42
CA LEU A 28 -4.53 -1.88 -8.11
C LEU A 28 -3.80 -1.09 -7.04
N GLY A 29 -4.51 -0.21 -6.32
CA GLY A 29 -3.92 0.58 -5.24
C GLY A 29 -3.77 -0.22 -3.95
N VAL A 30 -2.61 -0.14 -3.33
CA VAL A 30 -2.30 -0.67 -2.00
C VAL A 30 -2.05 0.51 -1.07
N MET A 31 -3.04 0.82 -0.23
CA MET A 31 -3.00 1.99 0.65
C MET A 31 -2.41 1.71 2.03
N HIS A 32 -2.41 0.45 2.46
CA HIS A 32 -1.86 0.02 3.74
C HIS A 32 -1.37 -1.44 3.61
N PRO A 33 -0.26 -1.84 4.26
CA PRO A 33 0.31 -3.18 4.09
C PRO A 33 -0.67 -4.28 4.55
N GLU A 34 -1.50 -4.01 5.56
CA GLU A 34 -2.49 -4.97 6.08
C GLU A 34 -3.62 -5.30 5.08
N MET A 35 -3.82 -4.45 4.06
CA MET A 35 -4.78 -4.72 2.99
C MET A 35 -4.26 -5.75 1.98
N THR A 36 -3.06 -6.27 2.19
CA THR A 36 -2.42 -7.19 1.25
C THR A 36 -1.85 -8.42 1.92
N MET A 37 -1.90 -9.54 1.21
CA MET A 37 -1.19 -10.75 1.58
C MET A 37 -0.36 -11.23 0.40
N LEU A 38 0.96 -11.21 0.57
CA LEU A 38 1.88 -11.77 -0.42
C LEU A 38 2.19 -13.23 -0.09
N THR A 39 1.93 -14.10 -1.04
CA THR A 39 2.37 -15.49 -1.05
C THR A 39 3.41 -15.71 -2.15
N ARG A 40 3.90 -16.94 -2.30
CA ARG A 40 4.82 -17.28 -3.40
C ARG A 40 4.17 -17.15 -4.77
N ILE A 41 2.86 -17.38 -4.88
CA ILE A 41 2.16 -17.51 -6.18
C ILE A 41 1.13 -16.42 -6.43
N ALA A 42 0.74 -15.67 -5.41
CA ALA A 42 -0.30 -14.65 -5.47
C ALA A 42 -0.01 -13.50 -4.51
N LEU A 43 -0.32 -12.28 -4.96
CA LEU A 43 -0.54 -11.10 -4.15
C LEU A 43 -2.05 -10.90 -4.07
N LEU A 44 -2.61 -11.06 -2.88
CA LEU A 44 -4.02 -10.74 -2.61
C LEU A 44 -4.11 -9.28 -2.17
N ILE A 45 -5.05 -8.54 -2.74
CA ILE A 45 -5.25 -7.11 -2.47
C ILE A 45 -6.71 -6.90 -2.14
N ALA A 46 -7.00 -6.54 -0.88
CA ALA A 46 -8.34 -6.18 -0.46
C ALA A 46 -8.80 -4.91 -1.18
N ARG A 47 -10.05 -4.89 -1.63
CA ARG A 47 -10.66 -3.70 -2.23
C ARG A 47 -11.14 -2.75 -1.13
N PRO A 48 -10.91 -1.43 -1.26
CA PRO A 48 -11.48 -0.47 -0.32
C PRO A 48 -13.00 -0.58 -0.30
N VAL A 49 -13.58 -0.51 0.89
CA VAL A 49 -15.04 -0.52 1.07
C VAL A 49 -15.57 0.87 0.74
N ALA A 50 -16.59 0.94 -0.10
CA ALA A 50 -17.23 2.21 -0.45
C ALA A 50 -17.93 2.87 0.75
N ASP A 51 -18.37 2.04 1.71
CA ASP A 51 -18.97 2.46 2.97
C ASP A 51 -17.89 2.50 4.08
N PRO A 52 -17.49 3.69 4.56
CA PRO A 52 -16.46 3.82 5.58
C PRO A 52 -16.88 3.28 6.96
N THR A 53 -18.17 2.95 7.15
CA THR A 53 -18.64 2.30 8.39
C THR A 53 -18.36 0.79 8.42
N ARG A 54 -17.93 0.21 7.30
CA ARG A 54 -17.60 -1.21 7.20
C ARG A 54 -16.09 -1.39 7.24
N GLU A 55 -15.64 -2.02 8.32
CA GLU A 55 -14.22 -2.24 8.60
C GLU A 55 -13.63 -3.43 7.80
N ILE A 56 -14.48 -4.32 7.28
CA ILE A 56 -14.05 -5.55 6.59
C ILE A 56 -14.27 -5.43 5.08
N PRO A 57 -13.21 -5.50 4.25
CA PRO A 57 -13.32 -5.58 2.80
C PRO A 57 -14.19 -6.75 2.32
N ALA A 58 -15.20 -6.46 1.51
CA ALA A 58 -16.08 -7.49 0.94
C ALA A 58 -15.47 -8.24 -0.26
N HIS A 59 -14.46 -7.63 -0.91
CA HIS A 59 -13.85 -8.16 -2.12
C HIS A 59 -12.33 -8.04 -2.07
N TYR A 60 -11.65 -8.89 -2.82
CA TYR A 60 -10.22 -8.82 -3.04
C TYR A 60 -9.91 -9.16 -4.51
N ASP A 61 -8.81 -8.60 -5.00
CA ASP A 61 -8.17 -9.02 -6.25
C ASP A 61 -7.03 -9.99 -5.91
N SER A 62 -6.79 -10.98 -6.78
CA SER A 62 -5.64 -11.88 -6.70
C SER A 62 -4.80 -11.73 -7.95
N VAL A 63 -3.52 -11.39 -7.79
CA VAL A 63 -2.59 -11.18 -8.90
C VAL A 63 -1.37 -12.05 -8.73
N SER A 64 -0.97 -12.78 -9.77
CA SER A 64 0.30 -13.50 -9.76
C SER A 64 1.47 -12.51 -9.78
N PRO A 65 2.51 -12.68 -8.93
CA PRO A 65 3.73 -11.87 -8.99
C PRO A 65 4.39 -11.83 -10.38
N LEU A 66 4.18 -12.88 -11.19
CA LEU A 66 4.68 -12.95 -12.57
C LEU A 66 4.01 -11.93 -13.51
N HIS A 67 2.76 -11.54 -13.23
CA HIS A 67 2.01 -10.56 -14.01
C HIS A 67 2.21 -9.13 -13.51
N ILE A 68 2.88 -8.94 -12.38
CA ILE A 68 3.22 -7.62 -11.86
C ILE A 68 4.41 -7.08 -12.66
N VAL A 69 4.15 -6.01 -13.40
CA VAL A 69 5.12 -5.34 -14.27
C VAL A 69 5.93 -4.33 -13.47
N HIS A 70 5.28 -3.54 -12.62
CA HIS A 70 5.92 -2.51 -11.82
C HIS A 70 5.06 -2.11 -10.61
N LEU A 71 5.70 -1.60 -9.55
CA LEU A 71 5.05 -0.97 -8.41
C LEU A 71 5.35 0.52 -8.43
N GLU A 72 4.30 1.33 -8.61
CA GLU A 72 4.41 2.78 -8.68
C GLU A 72 4.08 3.38 -7.31
N PRO A 73 5.01 4.05 -6.61
CA PRO A 73 4.71 4.74 -5.36
C PRO A 73 3.61 5.80 -5.54
N LEU A 74 2.56 5.71 -4.73
CA LEU A 74 1.48 6.69 -4.64
C LEU A 74 1.88 7.76 -3.63
N VAL A 75 2.85 8.59 -4.01
CA VAL A 75 3.23 9.74 -3.19
C VAL A 75 2.06 10.71 -3.14
N ALA A 76 1.27 10.65 -2.06
CA ALA A 76 0.51 11.80 -1.63
C ALA A 76 1.52 12.72 -0.92
N ALA A 77 1.88 13.82 -1.56
CA ALA A 77 2.53 14.94 -0.90
C ALA A 77 1.59 15.48 0.19
N ARG A 78 1.63 14.90 1.39
CA ARG A 78 1.13 15.51 2.61
C ARG A 78 1.79 14.89 3.84
N PHE A 79 3.04 15.28 4.08
CA PHE A 79 3.49 15.45 5.46
C PHE A 79 2.57 16.52 6.09
N VAL A 80 1.52 16.11 6.81
CA VAL A 80 0.94 17.01 7.81
C VAL A 80 1.97 17.05 8.93
N GLY A 81 2.84 18.06 8.86
CA GLY A 81 3.66 18.46 9.99
C GLY A 81 2.75 18.76 11.17
N VAL A 82 2.69 17.84 12.14
CA VAL A 82 2.46 18.25 13.52
C VAL A 82 3.83 18.71 14.00
N ILE A 83 4.05 20.01 13.85
CA ILE A 83 5.06 20.74 14.60
C ILE A 83 4.75 20.46 16.08
N MET A 84 5.54 19.61 16.74
CA MET A 84 5.60 19.64 18.21
C MET A 84 6.35 20.90 18.61
N THR A 85 5.64 22.03 18.55
CA THR A 85 6.06 23.27 19.20
C THR A 85 5.91 23.05 20.71
N ARG A 86 6.90 22.42 21.36
CA ARG A 86 7.10 22.65 22.79
C ARG A 86 7.87 23.95 22.95
N PHE A 87 7.08 25.01 23.08
CA PHE A 87 7.42 26.24 23.76
C PHE A 87 8.20 25.91 25.05
N VAL A 88 9.48 26.28 25.09
CA VAL A 88 10.20 26.52 26.34
C VAL A 88 10.50 28.01 26.34
N LEU A 89 9.71 28.78 27.09
CA LEU A 89 10.03 30.15 27.44
C LEU A 89 11.17 30.12 28.48
N PRO A 90 12.26 30.89 28.31
CA PRO A 90 13.17 31.16 29.40
C PRO A 90 12.58 32.27 30.29
N ALA A 91 12.75 32.12 31.60
CA ALA A 91 12.74 33.21 32.57
C ALA A 91 14.16 33.33 33.14
#